data_AF-R0KUT5-F1
#
_entry.id   AF-R0KUT5-F1
#
_cell.length_a   1.000
_cell.length_b   1.000
_cell.length_c   1.000
_cell.angle_alpha   90.00
_cell.angle_beta   90.00
_cell.angle_gamma   90.00
#
_symmetry.space_group_name_H-M   'P 1'
#
loop_
_entity.id
_entity.type
_entity.pdbx_description
1 polymer ?
#
loop_
_entity_poly.entity_id
_entity_poly.type
_entity_poly.pdbx_seq_one_letter_code
_entity_poly.pdbx_strand_id
1 'polypeptide(L)'
;MEILKEIMNKSKNTVINEEYVMIGGKEVDKKSKIEIGDQSGKFYTLEQLAFFILNKDIMYTQYLKKCKEQNISPIFYTDQKLITEELKKVKEDVTVCRYDSPDEIYFSRHDYSWVSKLFSEKNKNVSFKTSLEPYRIVVPSSLISFINLSNIEEILISGNVIKKSKLVLDKLKTNFNGKKFLIEDTIDDWTSEDWKSLVGIFVDGSSFQINEWKIGDIAGLFSKIPVFYLYEEGNESTEALDGYKINRIKVDKGTVKKEDLDKIWRLIMGVCESNGNGL
;
A
#
# COMPACT_ATOMS: atom_id res chain seq x y z
N MET A 1 5.07 -27.42 -4.95
CA MET A 1 4.54 -26.25 -4.22
C MET A 1 4.75 -24.92 -4.95
N GLU A 2 5.94 -24.63 -5.53
CA GLU A 2 6.18 -23.39 -6.29
C GLU A 2 5.28 -23.20 -7.51
N ILE A 3 4.97 -24.28 -8.23
CA ILE A 3 4.09 -24.26 -9.42
C ILE A 3 2.66 -23.79 -9.04
N LEU A 4 2.18 -24.14 -7.85
CA LEU A 4 0.86 -23.70 -7.35
C LEU A 4 0.85 -22.20 -6.99
N LYS A 5 1.98 -21.65 -6.51
CA LYS A 5 2.16 -20.20 -6.29
C LYS A 5 2.08 -19.44 -7.61
N GLU A 6 2.69 -19.97 -8.66
CA GLU A 6 2.69 -19.35 -9.99
C GLU A 6 1.29 -19.33 -10.61
N ILE A 7 0.48 -20.38 -10.40
CA ILE A 7 -0.94 -20.43 -10.81
C ILE A 7 -1.78 -19.40 -10.04
N MET A 8 -1.60 -19.26 -8.72
CA MET A 8 -2.36 -18.29 -7.93
C MET A 8 -2.03 -16.84 -8.32
N ASN A 9 -0.75 -16.52 -8.52
CA ASN A 9 -0.31 -15.16 -8.87
C ASN A 9 -0.60 -14.79 -10.33
N LYS A 10 -0.65 -15.78 -11.24
CA LYS A 10 -0.93 -15.59 -12.67
C LYS A 10 -2.28 -16.19 -13.08
N SER A 11 -3.27 -16.17 -12.19
CA SER A 11 -4.60 -16.74 -12.40
C SER A 11 -5.30 -16.23 -13.67
N LYS A 12 -4.99 -15.00 -14.10
CA LYS A 12 -5.50 -14.39 -15.35
C LYS A 12 -4.84 -14.91 -16.64
N ASN A 13 -3.65 -15.51 -16.56
CA ASN A 13 -2.86 -15.99 -17.71
C ASN A 13 -2.68 -17.52 -17.72
N THR A 14 -3.51 -18.25 -16.98
CA THR A 14 -3.45 -19.72 -16.93
C THR A 14 -4.43 -20.29 -17.94
N VAL A 15 -3.92 -20.95 -18.98
CA VAL A 15 -4.73 -21.64 -19.99
C VAL A 15 -4.53 -23.14 -19.80
N ILE A 16 -5.63 -23.86 -19.60
CA ILE A 16 -5.64 -25.32 -19.48
C ILE A 16 -5.95 -25.87 -20.88
N ASN A 17 -4.98 -26.53 -21.50
CA ASN A 17 -5.15 -27.26 -22.76
C ASN A 17 -5.26 -28.78 -22.48
N GLU A 18 -5.58 -29.57 -23.51
CA GLU A 18 -5.85 -31.02 -23.37
C GLU A 18 -4.65 -31.83 -22.83
N GLU A 19 -3.42 -31.40 -23.13
CA GLU A 19 -2.18 -32.13 -22.78
C GLU A 19 -1.27 -31.41 -21.76
N TYR A 20 -1.35 -30.08 -21.63
CA TYR A 20 -0.47 -29.29 -20.78
C TYR A 20 -1.21 -28.11 -20.11
N VAL A 21 -0.71 -27.69 -18.95
CA VAL A 21 -1.16 -26.46 -18.28
C VAL A 21 -0.12 -25.38 -18.55
N MET A 22 -0.51 -24.31 -19.25
CA MET A 22 0.34 -23.14 -19.48
C MET A 22 0.26 -22.21 -18.27
N ILE A 23 1.36 -22.10 -17.54
CA ILE A 23 1.45 -21.22 -16.36
C ILE A 23 2.50 -20.17 -16.67
N GLY A 24 2.06 -18.95 -17.04
CA GLY A 24 2.96 -17.82 -17.24
C GLY A 24 4.02 -18.01 -18.32
N GLY A 25 3.75 -18.83 -19.34
CA GLY A 25 4.68 -19.14 -20.44
C GLY A 25 5.48 -20.44 -20.29
N LYS A 26 5.27 -21.21 -19.21
CA LYS A 26 5.89 -22.53 -19.01
C LYS A 26 4.86 -23.65 -19.20
N GLU A 27 5.25 -24.68 -19.95
CA GLU A 27 4.49 -25.90 -20.15
C GLU A 27 4.73 -26.85 -18.97
N VAL A 28 3.66 -27.23 -18.27
CA VAL A 28 3.72 -28.22 -17.19
C VAL A 28 2.77 -29.37 -17.48
N ASP A 29 3.27 -30.60 -17.33
CA ASP A 29 2.48 -31.82 -17.53
C ASP A 29 1.32 -31.89 -16.53
N LYS A 30 0.13 -32.06 -17.11
CA LYS A 30 -1.18 -32.17 -16.48
C LYS A 30 -1.26 -33.27 -15.40
N LYS A 31 -0.52 -34.36 -15.58
CA LYS A 31 -0.55 -35.55 -14.69
C LYS A 31 0.45 -35.51 -13.54
N SER A 32 1.21 -34.43 -13.42
CA SER A 32 2.16 -34.26 -12.32
C SER A 32 1.44 -34.34 -10.98
N LYS A 33 1.82 -35.34 -10.17
CA LYS A 33 1.27 -35.54 -8.83
C LYS A 33 1.96 -34.61 -7.85
N ILE A 34 1.18 -33.88 -7.07
CA ILE A 34 1.66 -33.00 -6.01
C ILE A 34 1.15 -33.55 -4.68
N GLU A 35 2.07 -33.73 -3.74
CA GLU A 35 1.76 -34.07 -2.36
C GLU A 35 1.31 -32.82 -1.60
N ILE A 36 0.22 -32.94 -0.83
CA ILE A 36 -0.28 -31.86 0.02
C ILE A 36 -0.39 -32.36 1.47
N GLY A 37 0.29 -31.65 2.37
CA GLY A 37 0.31 -31.87 3.81
C GLY A 37 1.47 -32.74 4.28
N ASP A 38 2.12 -32.33 5.38
CA ASP A 38 3.36 -32.93 5.90
C ASP A 38 3.24 -34.39 6.37
N GLN A 39 2.02 -34.94 6.46
CA GLN A 39 1.79 -36.28 7.04
C GLN A 39 0.69 -37.12 6.35
N SER A 40 0.02 -36.61 5.32
CA SER A 40 -1.21 -37.27 4.80
C SER A 40 -0.98 -38.20 3.60
N GLY A 41 0.17 -38.15 2.92
CA GLY A 41 0.46 -39.01 1.75
C GLY A 41 -0.59 -38.92 0.62
N LYS A 42 -1.40 -37.84 0.59
CA LYS A 42 -2.45 -37.64 -0.42
C LYS A 42 -1.85 -36.90 -1.62
N PHE A 43 -2.04 -37.50 -2.79
CA PHE A 43 -1.56 -36.98 -4.07
C PHE A 43 -2.73 -36.41 -4.86
N TYR A 44 -2.60 -35.17 -5.31
CA TYR A 44 -3.52 -34.56 -6.26
C TYR A 44 -2.79 -34.26 -7.57
N THR A 45 -3.50 -34.35 -8.70
CA THR A 45 -2.91 -33.93 -9.96
C THR A 45 -2.91 -32.41 -10.07
N LEU A 46 -1.96 -31.87 -10.82
CA LEU A 46 -1.88 -30.44 -11.11
C LEU A 46 -3.19 -29.92 -11.72
N GLU A 47 -3.83 -30.70 -12.58
CA GLU A 47 -5.15 -30.40 -13.15
C GLU A 47 -6.21 -30.16 -12.06
N GLN A 48 -6.31 -31.04 -11.06
CA GLN A 48 -7.29 -30.92 -9.99
C GLN A 48 -7.08 -29.65 -9.18
N LEU A 49 -5.82 -29.36 -8.86
CA LEU A 49 -5.45 -28.21 -8.03
C LEU A 49 -5.61 -26.89 -8.81
N ALA A 50 -5.18 -26.85 -10.07
CA ALA A 50 -5.35 -25.68 -10.93
C ALA A 50 -6.84 -25.38 -11.13
N PHE A 51 -7.65 -26.41 -11.42
CA PHE A 51 -9.09 -26.25 -11.60
C PHE A 51 -9.81 -25.77 -10.34
N PHE A 52 -9.39 -26.28 -9.18
CA PHE A 52 -9.89 -25.83 -7.87
C PHE A 52 -9.51 -24.37 -7.59
N ILE A 53 -8.26 -23.97 -7.84
CA ILE A 53 -7.79 -22.59 -7.63
C ILE A 53 -8.55 -21.60 -8.53
N LEU A 54 -8.77 -21.94 -9.80
CA LEU A 54 -9.48 -21.08 -10.76
C LEU A 54 -10.97 -20.92 -10.43
N ASN A 55 -11.57 -21.90 -9.74
CA ASN A 55 -13.00 -21.89 -9.39
C ASN A 55 -13.23 -21.74 -7.88
N LYS A 56 -12.26 -21.18 -7.14
CA LYS A 56 -12.33 -21.06 -5.68
C LYS A 56 -13.52 -20.23 -5.18
N ASP A 57 -13.95 -19.25 -5.96
CA ASP A 57 -15.03 -18.31 -5.59
C ASP A 57 -16.43 -18.87 -5.87
N ILE A 58 -16.54 -20.09 -6.40
CA ILE A 58 -17.80 -20.72 -6.80
C ILE A 58 -18.27 -21.68 -5.71
N MET A 59 -19.59 -21.77 -5.49
CA MET A 59 -20.17 -22.73 -4.55
C MET A 59 -19.79 -24.18 -4.89
N TYR A 60 -19.50 -25.00 -3.88
CA TYR A 60 -19.06 -26.40 -4.04
C TYR A 60 -19.98 -27.24 -4.94
N THR A 61 -21.31 -27.03 -4.85
CA THR A 61 -22.30 -27.72 -5.69
C THR A 61 -22.16 -27.39 -7.18
N GLN A 62 -21.81 -26.15 -7.51
CA GLN A 62 -21.54 -25.72 -8.89
C GLN A 62 -20.16 -26.19 -9.36
N TYR A 63 -19.16 -26.19 -8.47
CA TYR A 63 -17.83 -26.76 -8.72
C TYR A 63 -17.91 -28.24 -9.11
N LEU A 64 -18.71 -29.04 -8.40
CA LEU A 64 -18.91 -30.46 -8.72
C LEU A 64 -19.52 -30.67 -10.12
N LYS A 65 -20.47 -29.82 -10.52
CA LYS A 65 -21.06 -29.87 -11.88
C LYS A 65 -20.00 -29.57 -12.94
N LYS A 66 -19.20 -28.52 -12.75
CA LYS A 66 -18.12 -28.16 -13.67
C LYS A 66 -17.01 -29.21 -13.75
N CYS A 67 -16.67 -29.87 -12.63
CA CYS A 67 -15.72 -30.99 -12.62
C CYS A 67 -16.23 -32.14 -13.50
N LYS A 68 -17.52 -32.45 -13.40
CA LYS A 68 -18.17 -33.49 -14.21
C LYS A 68 -18.20 -33.13 -15.69
N GLU A 69 -18.44 -31.87 -16.04
CA GLU A 69 -18.43 -31.37 -17.43
C GLU A 69 -17.03 -31.45 -18.06
N GLN A 70 -15.99 -31.20 -17.27
CA GLN A 70 -14.58 -31.20 -17.72
C GLN A 70 -13.88 -32.56 -17.53
N ASN A 71 -14.59 -33.60 -17.07
CA ASN A 71 -14.05 -34.92 -16.72
C ASN A 71 -12.89 -34.89 -15.72
N ILE A 72 -12.89 -33.93 -14.80
CA ILE A 72 -11.88 -33.77 -13.75
C ILE A 72 -12.40 -34.42 -12.48
N SER A 73 -11.56 -35.24 -11.82
CA SER A 73 -11.92 -35.83 -10.53
C SER A 73 -12.00 -34.75 -9.44
N PRO A 74 -13.15 -34.58 -8.75
CA PRO A 74 -13.35 -33.46 -7.84
C PRO A 74 -12.52 -33.62 -6.56
N ILE A 75 -12.07 -32.50 -6.01
CA ILE A 75 -11.44 -32.46 -4.69
C ILE A 75 -12.54 -32.44 -3.62
N PHE A 76 -12.46 -33.37 -2.67
CA PHE A 76 -13.42 -33.48 -1.57
C PHE A 76 -13.39 -32.27 -0.64
N TYR A 77 -14.55 -31.89 -0.11
CA TYR A 77 -14.70 -30.74 0.78
C TYR A 77 -13.76 -30.74 2.01
N THR A 78 -13.49 -31.92 2.58
CA THR A 78 -12.52 -32.08 3.69
C THR A 78 -11.11 -31.66 3.30
N ASP A 79 -10.72 -31.99 2.06
CA ASP A 79 -9.39 -31.75 1.53
C ASP A 79 -9.26 -30.32 0.99
N GLN A 80 -10.35 -29.70 0.53
CA GLN A 80 -10.38 -28.28 0.14
C GLN A 80 -9.95 -27.36 1.28
N LYS A 81 -10.38 -27.66 2.51
CA LYS A 81 -9.98 -26.91 3.70
C LYS A 81 -8.48 -27.05 3.97
N LEU A 82 -7.96 -28.27 3.93
CA LEU A 82 -6.53 -28.56 4.08
C LEU A 82 -5.69 -27.85 3.02
N ILE A 83 -6.07 -27.95 1.75
CA ILE A 83 -5.38 -27.28 0.64
C ILE A 83 -5.40 -25.77 0.84
N THR A 84 -6.53 -25.20 1.30
CA THR A 84 -6.64 -23.75 1.55
C THR A 84 -5.77 -23.31 2.73
N GLU A 85 -5.68 -24.11 3.80
CA GLU A 85 -4.83 -23.85 4.95
C GLU A 85 -3.35 -23.95 4.58
N GLU A 86 -2.95 -24.97 3.84
CA GLU A 86 -1.58 -25.13 3.33
C GLU A 86 -1.19 -23.99 2.38
N LEU A 87 -2.10 -23.58 1.48
CA LEU A 87 -1.90 -22.39 0.62
C LEU A 87 -1.80 -21.09 1.43
N LYS A 88 -2.38 -21.02 2.64
CA LYS A 88 -2.28 -19.85 3.53
C LYS A 88 -0.98 -19.85 4.35
N LYS A 89 -0.56 -20.99 4.92
CA LYS A 89 0.74 -21.13 5.61
C LYS A 89 1.89 -20.69 4.70
N VAL A 90 1.81 -21.04 3.43
CA VAL A 90 2.80 -20.66 2.42
C VAL A 90 2.84 -19.14 2.13
N LYS A 91 1.78 -18.37 2.48
CA LYS A 91 1.83 -16.89 2.46
C LYS A 91 2.64 -16.30 3.62
N GLU A 92 2.86 -17.05 4.70
CA GLU A 92 3.57 -16.60 5.90
C GLU A 92 5.09 -16.78 5.80
N ASP A 93 5.59 -17.61 4.87
CA ASP A 93 7.04 -17.75 4.57
C ASP A 93 7.59 -16.65 3.65
N VAL A 94 6.94 -15.49 3.61
CA VAL A 94 7.71 -14.24 3.44
C VAL A 94 8.04 -13.80 4.85
N THR A 95 8.98 -14.51 5.50
CA THR A 95 9.78 -13.89 6.55
C THR A 95 10.38 -12.65 5.91
N VAL A 96 9.74 -11.51 6.14
CA VAL A 96 10.36 -10.21 5.95
C VAL A 96 11.53 -10.24 6.92
N CYS A 97 12.69 -10.69 6.46
CA CYS A 97 13.94 -10.48 7.16
C CYS A 97 14.04 -8.96 7.31
N ARG A 98 13.67 -8.47 8.48
CA ARG A 98 14.06 -7.14 8.93
C ARG A 98 15.56 -7.25 9.12
N TYR A 99 16.31 -6.91 8.08
CA TYR A 99 17.69 -6.52 8.29
C TYR A 99 17.60 -5.31 9.21
N ASP A 100 18.15 -5.43 10.42
CA ASP A 100 18.51 -4.24 11.17
C ASP A 100 19.43 -3.45 10.24
N SER A 101 18.90 -2.35 9.71
CA SER A 101 19.75 -1.40 9.01
C SER A 101 20.86 -1.03 9.99
N PRO A 102 22.14 -0.98 9.56
CA PRO A 102 23.22 -0.63 10.46
C PRO A 102 22.83 0.63 11.24
N ASP A 103 22.93 0.57 12.57
CA ASP A 103 22.66 1.74 13.40
C ASP A 103 23.43 2.94 12.86
N GLU A 104 22.87 4.15 12.95
CA GLU A 104 23.49 5.34 12.37
C GLU A 104 24.91 5.61 12.90
N ILE A 105 25.26 5.06 14.06
CA ILE A 105 26.61 5.06 14.64
C ILE A 105 27.65 4.33 13.78
N TYR A 106 27.24 3.40 12.93
CA TYR A 106 28.10 2.66 12.00
C TYR A 106 28.18 3.33 10.63
N PHE A 107 27.31 4.31 10.33
CA PHE A 107 27.52 5.17 9.18
C PHE A 107 28.68 6.11 9.46
N SER A 108 29.75 5.98 8.68
CA SER A 108 30.84 6.92 8.72
C SER A 108 30.32 8.31 8.34
N ARG A 109 30.61 9.32 9.17
CA ARG A 109 30.30 10.74 8.91
C ARG A 109 31.11 11.36 7.76
N HIS A 110 31.85 10.55 7.02
CA HIS A 110 32.63 11.03 5.89
C HIS A 110 31.70 11.29 4.70
N ASP A 111 31.99 12.36 3.98
CA ASP A 111 31.31 12.65 2.73
C ASP A 111 31.71 11.59 1.67
N TYR A 112 30.77 10.68 1.39
CA TYR A 112 30.91 9.66 0.35
C TYR A 112 30.34 10.11 -1.00
N SER A 113 30.10 11.40 -1.23
CA SER A 113 29.63 11.93 -2.52
C SER A 113 30.53 11.53 -3.70
N TRP A 114 31.81 11.29 -3.44
CA TRP A 114 32.76 10.78 -4.44
C TRP A 114 32.41 9.37 -4.93
N VAL A 115 31.80 8.53 -4.10
CA VAL A 115 31.36 7.17 -4.46
C VAL A 115 30.25 7.24 -5.51
N SER A 116 29.29 8.14 -5.33
CA SER A 116 28.22 8.41 -6.31
C SER A 116 28.79 8.87 -7.65
N LYS A 117 29.83 9.73 -7.64
CA LYS A 117 30.55 10.14 -8.85
C LYS A 117 31.23 8.94 -9.54
N LEU A 118 31.88 8.07 -8.78
CA LEU A 118 32.60 6.91 -9.30
C LEU A 118 31.68 5.87 -9.96
N PHE A 119 30.48 5.67 -9.41
CA PHE A 119 29.46 4.82 -10.04
C PHE A 119 28.82 5.46 -11.27
N SER A 120 28.65 6.79 -11.28
CA SER A 120 28.15 7.52 -12.44
C SER A 120 29.10 7.47 -13.65
N GLU A 121 30.41 7.37 -13.39
CA GLU A 121 31.43 7.27 -14.45
C GLU A 121 31.53 5.85 -15.05
N LYS A 122 31.37 4.80 -14.24
CA LYS A 122 31.55 3.40 -14.69
C LYS A 122 30.30 2.77 -15.30
N ASN A 123 29.09 3.21 -14.92
CA ASN A 123 27.85 2.64 -15.41
C ASN A 123 26.98 3.69 -16.12
N LYS A 124 27.25 3.94 -17.41
CA LYS A 124 26.37 4.77 -18.27
C LYS A 124 24.92 4.24 -18.37
N ASN A 125 24.68 2.99 -17.95
CA ASN A 125 23.36 2.33 -17.96
C ASN A 125 22.73 2.15 -16.57
N VAL A 126 23.39 2.58 -15.49
CA VAL A 126 22.77 2.70 -14.17
C VAL A 126 22.59 4.17 -13.91
N SER A 127 21.49 4.72 -14.42
CA SER A 127 20.96 5.92 -13.82
C SER A 127 20.56 5.55 -12.40
N PHE A 128 21.31 6.02 -11.41
CA PHE A 128 20.66 6.32 -10.15
C PHE A 128 19.57 7.30 -10.53
N LYS A 129 18.32 6.82 -10.54
CA LYS A 129 17.19 7.72 -10.60
C LYS A 129 17.28 8.52 -9.30
N THR A 130 17.95 9.67 -9.35
CA THR A 130 17.51 10.87 -8.64
C THR A 130 16.17 11.31 -9.24
N SER A 131 15.25 10.37 -9.40
CA SER A 131 13.83 10.67 -9.50
C SER A 131 13.57 11.38 -8.20
N LEU A 132 13.43 12.70 -8.22
CA LEU A 132 12.82 13.41 -7.12
C LEU A 132 11.49 12.72 -6.87
N GLU A 133 11.47 11.79 -5.92
CA GLU A 133 10.25 11.11 -5.55
C GLU A 133 9.28 12.19 -5.10
N PRO A 134 8.02 12.13 -5.57
CA PRO A 134 7.05 13.14 -5.20
C PRO A 134 6.88 13.14 -3.67
N TYR A 135 6.82 14.32 -3.08
CA TYR A 135 6.52 14.45 -1.66
C TYR A 135 5.11 13.92 -1.38
N ARG A 136 4.95 13.18 -0.29
CA ARG A 136 3.68 12.51 0.04
C ARG A 136 2.88 13.26 1.08
N ILE A 137 1.57 13.31 0.87
CA ILE A 137 0.60 13.82 1.84
C ILE A 137 -0.47 12.76 2.02
N VAL A 138 -0.79 12.45 3.28
CA VAL A 138 -1.89 11.54 3.61
C VAL A 138 -3.14 12.35 3.90
N VAL A 139 -4.26 11.94 3.32
CA VAL A 139 -5.59 12.50 3.61
C VAL A 139 -6.54 11.41 4.12
N PRO A 140 -7.63 11.77 4.82
CA PRO A 140 -8.66 10.82 5.18
C PRO A 140 -9.37 10.23 3.94
N SER A 141 -9.69 8.94 3.99
CA SER A 141 -10.52 8.24 3.00
C SER A 141 -12.02 8.55 3.15
N SER A 142 -12.42 9.10 4.31
CA SER A 142 -13.81 9.39 4.64
C SER A 142 -14.41 10.49 3.74
N LEU A 143 -15.56 10.21 3.13
CA LEU A 143 -16.34 11.18 2.34
C LEU A 143 -17.02 12.26 3.19
N ILE A 144 -17.19 12.00 4.49
CA ILE A 144 -17.83 12.92 5.44
C ILE A 144 -16.82 13.96 5.94
N SER A 145 -15.53 13.61 5.89
CA SER A 145 -14.45 14.47 6.33
C SER A 145 -14.44 15.81 5.57
N PHE A 146 -13.95 16.85 6.22
CA PHE A 146 -13.77 18.16 5.58
C PHE A 146 -12.73 18.13 4.46
N ILE A 147 -11.80 17.17 4.51
CA ILE A 147 -10.69 17.08 3.58
C ILE A 147 -10.47 15.64 3.14
N ASN A 148 -10.45 15.42 1.83
CA ASN A 148 -10.23 14.13 1.20
C ASN A 148 -9.59 14.33 -0.19
N LEU A 149 -9.33 13.23 -0.90
CA LEU A 149 -8.72 13.26 -2.24
C LEU A 149 -9.48 14.12 -3.26
N SER A 150 -10.79 14.32 -3.10
CA SER A 150 -11.61 15.08 -4.06
C SER A 150 -11.47 16.59 -3.95
N ASN A 151 -11.13 17.10 -2.76
CA ASN A 151 -11.17 18.53 -2.44
C ASN A 151 -9.84 19.12 -1.97
N ILE A 152 -8.87 18.28 -1.60
CA ILE A 152 -7.55 18.70 -1.09
C ILE A 152 -6.84 19.70 -1.99
N GLU A 153 -6.88 19.51 -3.31
CA GLU A 153 -6.22 20.42 -4.26
C GLU A 153 -6.81 21.82 -4.21
N GLU A 154 -8.14 21.91 -4.15
CA GLU A 154 -8.85 23.19 -4.12
C GLU A 154 -8.64 23.91 -2.78
N ILE A 155 -8.62 23.16 -1.69
CA ILE A 155 -8.32 23.68 -0.34
C ILE A 155 -6.89 24.23 -0.29
N LEU A 156 -5.91 23.49 -0.82
CA LEU A 156 -4.51 23.89 -0.77
C LEU A 156 -4.17 25.08 -1.68
N ILE A 157 -4.90 25.25 -2.80
CA ILE A 157 -4.70 26.37 -3.74
C ILE A 157 -5.47 27.61 -3.30
N SER A 158 -6.75 27.45 -2.95
CA SER A 158 -7.70 28.56 -2.79
C SER A 158 -8.25 28.72 -1.37
N GLY A 159 -8.08 27.72 -0.51
CA GLY A 159 -8.70 27.69 0.82
C GLY A 159 -10.17 27.27 0.82
N ASN A 160 -10.78 27.01 -0.34
CA ASN A 160 -12.20 26.67 -0.43
C ASN A 160 -12.43 25.17 -0.21
N VAL A 161 -13.33 24.85 0.72
CA VAL A 161 -13.75 23.49 1.07
C VAL A 161 -15.01 23.15 0.28
N ILE A 162 -14.84 22.66 -0.94
CA ILE A 162 -15.97 22.18 -1.77
C ILE A 162 -16.15 20.69 -1.55
N LYS A 163 -17.30 20.29 -1.00
CA LYS A 163 -17.68 18.87 -0.90
C LYS A 163 -18.11 18.38 -2.28
N LYS A 164 -17.25 17.61 -2.94
CA LYS A 164 -17.57 16.97 -4.23
C LYS A 164 -18.18 15.60 -3.97
N SER A 165 -19.29 15.29 -4.64
CA SER A 165 -20.00 14.01 -4.52
C SER A 165 -19.37 12.89 -5.35
N LYS A 166 -18.26 13.15 -6.05
CA LYS A 166 -17.62 12.21 -6.97
C LYS A 166 -16.29 11.72 -6.37
N LEU A 167 -16.18 10.40 -6.21
CA LEU A 167 -14.95 9.73 -5.80
C LEU A 167 -13.85 9.94 -6.85
N VAL A 168 -12.71 10.47 -6.42
CA VAL A 168 -11.47 10.47 -7.20
C VAL A 168 -10.67 9.25 -6.76
N LEU A 169 -10.22 8.44 -7.73
CA LEU A 169 -9.57 7.16 -7.50
C LEU A 169 -8.15 7.30 -6.92
N ASP A 170 -7.92 6.49 -5.89
CA ASP A 170 -6.68 5.99 -5.27
C ASP A 170 -5.57 7.00 -4.93
N LYS A 171 -5.09 7.81 -5.88
CA LYS A 171 -3.96 8.71 -5.69
C LYS A 171 -4.09 9.97 -6.53
N LEU A 172 -3.80 11.12 -5.95
CA LEU A 172 -3.79 12.42 -6.64
C LEU A 172 -2.34 12.90 -6.84
N LYS A 173 -1.92 13.06 -8.09
CA LYS A 173 -0.61 13.62 -8.45
C LYS A 173 -0.79 15.07 -8.86
N THR A 174 -0.17 15.98 -8.13
CA THR A 174 -0.32 17.42 -8.36
C THR A 174 1.00 18.14 -8.09
N ASN A 175 1.12 19.36 -8.61
CA ASN A 175 2.30 20.19 -8.44
C ASN A 175 1.94 21.42 -7.63
N PHE A 176 2.57 21.57 -6.47
CA PHE A 176 2.45 22.77 -5.66
C PHE A 176 3.80 23.44 -5.52
N ASN A 177 3.85 24.76 -5.67
CA ASN A 177 5.05 25.56 -5.47
C ASN A 177 6.29 25.03 -6.23
N GLY A 178 6.09 24.49 -7.44
CA GLY A 178 7.15 23.92 -8.27
C GLY A 178 7.67 22.54 -7.84
N LYS A 179 7.10 21.93 -6.79
CA LYS A 179 7.42 20.58 -6.31
C LYS A 179 6.31 19.60 -6.67
N LYS A 180 6.67 18.35 -6.93
CA LYS A 180 5.74 17.26 -7.22
C LYS A 180 5.22 16.67 -5.91
N PHE A 181 3.90 16.55 -5.79
CA PHE A 181 3.24 15.92 -4.65
C PHE A 181 2.41 14.73 -5.11
N LEU A 182 2.37 13.71 -4.26
CA LEU A 182 1.53 12.53 -4.38
C LEU A 182 0.67 12.45 -3.12
N ILE A 183 -0.64 12.58 -3.29
CA ILE A 183 -1.61 12.57 -2.20
C ILE A 183 -2.33 11.23 -2.24
N GLU A 184 -2.38 10.55 -1.09
CA GLU A 184 -2.96 9.22 -0.93
C GLU A 184 -3.88 9.19 0.28
N ASP A 185 -4.93 8.37 0.22
CA ASP A 185 -5.86 8.16 1.35
C ASP A 185 -5.53 6.91 2.17
N THR A 186 -4.78 5.99 1.58
CA THR A 186 -4.46 4.67 2.12
C THR A 186 -2.94 4.48 2.16
N ILE A 187 -2.44 3.89 3.25
CA ILE A 187 -1.01 3.70 3.49
C ILE A 187 -0.59 2.22 3.60
N ASP A 188 -1.50 1.28 3.34
CA ASP A 188 -1.26 -0.16 3.52
C ASP A 188 -0.07 -0.70 2.72
N ASP A 189 0.18 -0.12 1.54
CA ASP A 189 1.25 -0.55 0.62
C ASP A 189 2.55 0.26 0.76
N TRP A 190 2.72 1.03 1.85
CA TRP A 190 3.86 1.94 2.00
C TRP A 190 5.16 1.23 2.39
N THR A 191 6.22 1.56 1.65
CA THR A 191 7.61 1.16 1.90
C THR A 191 8.34 2.19 2.78
N SER A 192 9.54 1.85 3.27
CA SER A 192 10.36 2.77 4.05
C SER A 192 10.76 4.05 3.30
N GLU A 193 10.83 4.01 1.97
CA GLU A 193 11.11 5.19 1.13
C GLU A 193 9.89 6.12 1.09
N ASP A 194 8.69 5.54 0.98
CA ASP A 194 7.43 6.30 1.02
C ASP A 194 7.30 7.10 2.32
N TRP A 195 7.65 6.47 3.45
CA TRP A 195 7.69 7.13 4.77
C TRP A 195 8.69 8.29 4.84
N LYS A 196 9.83 8.21 4.15
CA LYS A 196 10.81 9.32 4.09
C LYS A 196 10.31 10.48 3.24
N SER A 197 9.50 10.20 2.23
CA SER A 197 8.90 11.21 1.34
C SER A 197 7.67 11.90 1.94
N LEU A 198 7.16 11.43 3.09
CA LEU A 198 5.99 12.00 3.77
C LEU A 198 6.29 13.39 4.37
N VAL A 199 5.47 14.37 4.03
CA VAL A 199 5.64 15.77 4.44
C VAL A 199 4.47 16.38 5.21
N GLY A 200 3.31 15.72 5.20
CA GLY A 200 2.13 16.21 5.92
C GLY A 200 1.03 15.16 6.02
N ILE A 201 0.28 15.24 7.10
CA ILE A 201 -0.84 14.34 7.37
C ILE A 201 -2.09 15.17 7.67
N PHE A 202 -3.20 14.85 7.02
CA PHE A 202 -4.52 15.35 7.37
C PHE A 202 -5.34 14.26 8.06
N VAL A 203 -5.94 14.61 9.19
CA VAL A 203 -6.80 13.72 9.98
C VAL A 203 -8.23 14.21 10.00
N ASP A 204 -9.19 13.28 10.10
CA ASP A 204 -10.62 13.58 10.21
C ASP A 204 -11.15 13.64 11.65
N GLY A 205 -10.30 13.36 12.64
CA GLY A 205 -10.68 13.33 14.06
C GLY A 205 -11.14 11.97 14.57
N SER A 206 -11.30 10.99 13.69
CA SER A 206 -11.66 9.63 14.09
C SER A 206 -10.43 8.84 14.56
N SER A 207 -10.58 8.07 15.64
CA SER A 207 -9.56 7.10 16.04
C SER A 207 -9.40 5.98 15.00
N PHE A 208 -10.42 5.76 14.16
CA PHE A 208 -10.44 4.71 13.15
C PHE A 208 -9.36 4.93 12.09
N GLN A 209 -9.22 6.15 11.56
CA GLN A 209 -8.18 6.50 10.59
C GLN A 209 -6.78 6.14 11.11
N ILE A 210 -6.49 6.46 12.37
CA ILE A 210 -5.18 6.24 12.99
C ILE A 210 -4.93 4.75 13.29
N ASN A 211 -5.97 4.03 13.72
CA ASN A 211 -5.88 2.61 14.04
C ASN A 211 -5.69 1.73 12.79
N GLU A 212 -6.21 2.14 11.62
CA GLU A 212 -6.03 1.40 10.37
C GLU A 212 -4.56 1.29 9.95
N TRP A 213 -3.73 2.24 10.34
CA TRP A 213 -2.34 2.36 9.90
C TRP A 213 -1.41 1.28 10.48
N LYS A 214 -1.83 0.57 11.53
CA LYS A 214 -1.03 -0.48 12.21
C LYS A 214 0.39 -0.04 12.60
N ILE A 215 0.58 1.26 12.86
CA ILE A 215 1.87 1.84 13.27
C ILE A 215 1.97 1.77 14.79
N GLY A 216 3.10 1.29 15.31
CA GLY A 216 3.33 1.16 16.75
C GLY A 216 3.55 2.48 17.48
N ASP A 217 4.20 3.47 16.84
CA ASP A 217 4.54 4.77 17.45
C ASP A 217 3.95 5.96 16.66
N ILE A 218 2.65 6.18 16.83
CA ILE A 218 1.93 7.31 16.22
C ILE A 218 2.38 8.64 16.83
N ALA A 219 2.69 8.66 18.14
CA ALA A 219 3.10 9.87 18.84
C ALA A 219 4.46 10.39 18.34
N GLY A 220 5.41 9.50 18.09
CA GLY A 220 6.69 9.83 17.46
C GLY A 220 6.51 10.35 16.03
N LEU A 221 5.60 9.76 15.25
CA LEU A 221 5.27 10.22 13.90
C LEU A 221 4.71 11.65 13.90
N PHE A 222 3.71 11.92 14.75
CA PHE A 222 3.03 13.21 14.83
C PHE A 222 3.93 14.30 15.42
N SER A 223 5.00 13.91 16.13
CA SER A 223 6.01 14.84 16.62
C SER A 223 6.97 15.30 15.51
N LYS A 224 7.26 14.43 14.54
CA LYS A 224 8.19 14.68 13.42
C LYS A 224 7.52 15.36 12.22
N ILE A 225 6.29 14.97 11.92
CA ILE A 225 5.57 15.38 10.71
C ILE A 225 4.39 16.28 11.09
N PRO A 226 4.16 17.40 10.38
CA PRO A 226 3.04 18.26 10.68
C PRO A 226 1.71 17.55 10.37
N VAL A 227 0.89 17.44 11.41
CA VAL A 227 -0.47 16.89 11.32
C VAL A 227 -1.49 18.02 11.40
N PHE A 228 -2.52 17.95 10.56
CA PHE A 228 -3.55 18.97 10.42
C PHE A 228 -4.93 18.37 10.64
N TYR A 229 -5.76 19.06 11.43
CA TYR A 229 -7.15 18.71 11.67
C TYR A 229 -8.03 19.92 11.30
N LEU A 230 -8.90 19.74 10.30
CA LEU A 230 -9.86 20.77 9.90
C LEU A 230 -11.17 20.58 10.65
N TYR A 231 -11.70 21.64 11.24
CA TYR A 231 -12.93 21.61 12.02
C TYR A 231 -13.80 22.83 11.78
N GLU A 232 -15.11 22.70 12.00
CA GLU A 232 -16.07 23.82 12.01
C GLU A 232 -16.51 24.12 13.45
N GLU A 233 -17.04 25.33 13.66
CA GLU A 233 -17.54 25.77 14.95
C GLU A 233 -18.64 24.82 15.46
N GLY A 234 -18.41 24.23 16.64
CA GLY A 234 -19.29 23.22 17.24
C GLY A 234 -18.79 21.77 17.14
N ASN A 235 -17.77 21.49 16.33
CA ASN A 235 -17.16 20.14 16.21
C ASN A 235 -15.67 20.16 16.54
N GLU A 236 -15.28 20.92 17.57
CA GLU A 236 -13.87 21.15 17.93
C GLU A 236 -13.26 20.00 18.75
N SER A 237 -14.10 19.23 19.45
CA SER A 237 -13.65 18.19 20.36
C SER A 237 -13.43 16.87 19.64
N THR A 238 -12.20 16.36 19.74
CA THR A 238 -11.82 15.03 19.27
C THR A 238 -11.02 14.36 20.38
N GLU A 239 -11.71 13.67 21.29
CA GLU A 239 -11.10 12.94 22.41
C GLU A 239 -10.00 11.98 21.94
N ALA A 240 -10.12 11.47 20.71
CA ALA A 240 -9.15 10.61 20.02
C ALA A 240 -7.80 11.29 19.72
N LEU A 241 -7.81 12.62 19.56
CA LEU A 241 -6.67 13.42 19.14
C LEU A 241 -6.03 14.17 20.32
N ASP A 242 -6.63 14.10 21.50
CA ASP A 242 -6.11 14.75 22.69
C ASP A 242 -4.80 14.08 23.16
N GLY A 243 -3.78 14.91 23.39
CA GLY A 243 -2.43 14.47 23.73
C GLY A 243 -1.44 14.44 22.55
N TYR A 244 -1.93 14.56 21.31
CA TYR A 244 -1.06 14.64 20.13
C TYR A 244 -0.76 16.09 19.69
N LYS A 245 0.41 16.29 19.09
CA LYS A 245 0.81 17.58 18.52
C LYS A 245 0.14 17.81 17.16
N ILE A 246 -1.06 18.39 17.18
CA ILE A 246 -1.88 18.58 15.97
C ILE A 246 -2.16 20.06 15.73
N ASN A 247 -2.08 20.47 14.46
CA ASN A 247 -2.48 21.81 14.03
C ASN A 247 -3.98 21.81 13.72
N ARG A 248 -4.76 22.35 14.65
CA ARG A 248 -6.20 22.53 14.48
C ARG A 248 -6.46 23.78 13.62
N ILE A 249 -7.24 23.63 12.56
CA ILE A 249 -7.54 24.67 11.57
C ILE A 249 -9.05 24.85 11.51
N LYS A 250 -9.51 26.06 11.82
CA LYS A 250 -10.93 26.39 11.76
C LYS A 250 -11.33 26.67 10.32
N VAL A 251 -12.38 25.99 9.86
CA VAL A 251 -13.09 26.25 8.61
C VAL A 251 -14.28 27.14 8.96
N ASP A 252 -14.39 28.30 8.32
CA ASP A 252 -15.53 29.21 8.47
C ASP A 252 -16.30 29.27 7.15
N LYS A 253 -17.57 28.86 7.18
CA LYS A 253 -18.48 28.85 6.02
C LYS A 253 -17.85 28.18 4.78
N GLY A 254 -17.19 27.04 4.97
CA GLY A 254 -16.53 26.30 3.89
C GLY A 254 -15.26 26.97 3.35
N THR A 255 -14.65 27.91 4.07
CA THR A 255 -13.40 28.57 3.68
C THR A 255 -12.37 28.50 4.81
N VAL A 256 -11.13 28.17 4.47
CA VAL A 256 -9.97 28.25 5.36
C VAL A 256 -9.36 29.65 5.24
N LYS A 257 -9.07 30.29 6.37
CA LYS A 257 -8.43 31.61 6.37
C LYS A 257 -7.07 31.56 5.70
N LYS A 258 -6.71 32.62 4.97
CA LYS A 258 -5.42 32.72 4.27
C LYS A 258 -4.22 32.55 5.20
N GLU A 259 -4.29 33.11 6.41
CA GLU A 259 -3.23 32.98 7.43
C GLU A 259 -3.00 31.52 7.84
N ASP A 260 -4.08 30.75 7.98
CA ASP A 260 -4.00 29.32 8.30
C ASP A 260 -3.48 28.51 7.12
N LEU A 261 -3.86 28.87 5.89
CA LEU A 261 -3.35 28.25 4.67
C LEU A 261 -1.84 28.50 4.50
N ASP A 262 -1.39 29.73 4.74
CA ASP A 262 0.03 30.09 4.72
C ASP A 262 0.80 29.33 5.82
N LYS A 263 0.18 29.11 6.98
CA LYS A 263 0.75 28.30 8.06
C LYS A 263 0.89 26.83 7.65
N ILE A 264 -0.12 26.23 6.99
CA ILE A 264 -0.04 24.87 6.44
C ILE A 264 1.15 24.77 5.50
N TRP A 265 1.22 25.67 4.52
CA TRP A 265 2.27 25.65 3.50
C TRP A 265 3.66 25.84 4.10
N ARG A 266 3.81 26.74 5.07
CA ARG A 266 5.09 26.96 5.75
C ARG A 266 5.57 25.68 6.47
N LEU A 267 4.67 24.94 7.11
CA LEU A 267 5.02 23.70 7.81
C LEU A 267 5.37 22.59 6.83
N ILE A 268 4.56 22.38 5.79
CA ILE A 268 4.82 21.36 4.76
C ILE A 268 6.15 21.64 4.05
N MET A 269 6.36 22.89 3.61
CA MET A 269 7.58 23.28 2.90
C MET A 269 8.83 23.20 3.78
N GLY A 270 8.72 23.51 5.07
CA GLY A 270 9.82 23.33 6.02
C GLY A 270 10.27 21.87 6.14
N VAL A 271 9.33 20.91 6.09
CA VAL A 271 9.67 19.48 6.04
C VAL A 271 10.27 19.11 4.69
N CYS A 272 9.70 19.59 3.58
CA CYS A 272 10.27 19.36 2.25
C CYS A 272 11.73 19.82 2.15
N GLU A 273 12.08 20.95 2.76
CA GLU A 273 13.45 21.48 2.81
C GLU A 273 14.35 20.66 3.73
N SER A 274 13.84 20.23 4.88
CA SER A 274 14.59 19.36 5.82
C SER A 274 14.93 18.00 5.19
N ASN A 275 13.96 17.41 4.47
CA ASN A 275 14.16 16.14 3.76
C ASN A 275 15.05 16.30 2.52
N GLY A 276 15.06 17.48 1.89
CA GLY A 276 15.93 17.79 0.75
C GLY A 276 17.38 18.14 1.13
N ASN A 277 17.60 18.67 2.33
CA ASN A 277 18.93 19.03 2.84
C ASN A 277 19.63 17.89 3.61
N GLY A 278 19.02 16.71 3.70
CA GLY A 278 19.59 15.51 4.31
C GLY A 278 20.42 14.63 3.35
N LEU A 279 20.89 15.21 2.24
CA LEU A 279 21.78 14.58 1.26
C LEU A 279 23.24 14.98 1.48
#